data_AF-A0A332BYF2-F1
#
_entry.id   AF-A0A332BYF2-F1
#
_cell.length_a   1.000
_cell.length_b   1.000
_cell.length_c   1.000
_cell.angle_alpha   90.00
_cell.angle_beta   90.00
_cell.angle_gamma   90.00
#
_symmetry.space_group_name_H-M   'P 1'
#
loop_
_entity.id
_entity.type
_entity.pdbx_description
1 polymer ?
#
loop_
_entity_poly.entity_id
_entity_poly.type
_entity_poly.pdbx_seq_one_letter_code
_entity_poly.pdbx_strand_id
1 'polypeptide(L)' 'MGKDNIYGPGESFSRGMEIGKTTIFRQNRPVKFRLEMVNGSVVEGIIPANSEFKITPQDGDIKKFDIIIEDTPKSPQAIE' A
#
# COMPACT_ATOMS: atom_id res chain seq x y z
N MET A 1 -23.07 -0.70 2.36
CA MET A 1 -22.51 0.43 3.13
C MET A 1 -21.05 0.09 3.43
N GLY A 2 -20.17 0.36 2.46
CA GLY A 2 -18.74 0.11 2.63
C GLY A 2 -18.20 1.12 3.63
N LYS A 3 -17.66 0.67 4.76
CA LYS A 3 -17.05 1.55 5.73
C LYS A 3 -15.81 2.16 5.07
N ASP A 4 -15.89 3.43 4.73
CA ASP A 4 -14.73 4.24 4.41
C ASP A 4 -13.82 4.19 5.65
N ASN A 5 -12.82 3.29 5.67
CA ASN A 5 -11.81 3.31 6.70
C ASN A 5 -10.99 4.59 6.48
N ILE A 6 -11.35 5.64 7.21
CA ILE A 6 -10.61 6.89 7.26
C ILE A 6 -9.39 6.63 8.14
N TYR A 7 -8.31 6.14 7.54
CA TYR A 7 -7.05 5.96 8.25
C TYR A 7 -6.37 7.32 8.52
N GLY A 8 -5.99 7.56 9.76
CA GLY A 8 -5.25 8.73 10.22
C GLY A 8 -3.79 8.74 9.75
N PRO A 9 -3.11 9.90 9.84
CA PRO A 9 -1.70 10.01 9.52
C PRO A 9 -0.83 9.20 10.49
N GLY A 10 0.12 8.42 9.95
CA GLY A 10 1.01 7.55 10.75
C GLY A 10 0.45 6.15 11.03
N GLU A 11 -0.74 5.81 10.52
CA GLU A 11 -1.31 4.46 10.66
C GLU A 11 -0.80 3.52 9.55
N SER A 12 -0.26 2.38 9.95
CA SER A 12 -0.01 1.24 9.06
C SER A 12 -1.14 0.23 9.20
N PHE A 13 -1.62 -0.31 8.08
CA PHE A 13 -2.53 -1.45 8.11
C PHE A 13 -2.05 -2.55 7.16
N SER A 14 -2.09 -3.78 7.65
CA SER A 14 -1.85 -4.97 6.84
C SER A 14 -3.18 -5.43 6.25
N ARG A 15 -3.24 -5.62 4.93
CA ARG A 15 -4.42 -6.21 4.28
C ARG A 15 -4.08 -7.61 3.80
N GLY A 16 -4.86 -8.60 4.25
CA GLY A 16 -4.79 -9.95 3.69
C GLY A 16 -5.24 -9.92 2.23
N MET A 17 -4.45 -10.55 1.35
CA MET A 17 -4.78 -10.71 -0.07
C MET A 17 -5.19 -12.15 -0.33
N GLU A 18 -6.25 -12.32 -1.12
CA GLU A 18 -6.66 -13.65 -1.59
C GLU A 18 -5.89 -14.02 -2.87
N ILE A 19 -5.34 -15.24 -2.91
CA ILE A 19 -4.65 -15.78 -4.08
C ILE A 19 -5.60 -15.84 -5.29
N GLY A 20 -5.09 -15.42 -6.46
CA GLY A 20 -5.83 -15.41 -7.72
C GLY A 20 -6.88 -14.29 -7.83
N LYS A 21 -7.12 -13.50 -6.78
CA LYS A 21 -8.06 -12.38 -6.81
C LYS A 21 -7.34 -11.04 -6.90
N THR A 22 -7.77 -10.22 -7.85
CA THR A 22 -7.27 -8.85 -8.00
C THR A 22 -7.76 -7.99 -6.84
N THR A 23 -6.83 -7.51 -6.03
CA THR A 23 -7.09 -6.46 -5.04
C THR A 23 -6.79 -5.11 -5.65
N ILE A 24 -7.76 -4.18 -5.55
CA ILE A 24 -7.61 -2.79 -6.03
C ILE A 24 -7.50 -1.88 -4.83
N PHE A 25 -6.42 -1.09 -4.78
CA PHE A 25 -6.19 -0.06 -3.79
C PHE A 25 -6.30 1.31 -4.43
N ARG A 26 -7.07 2.19 -3.78
CA ARG A 26 -7.20 3.59 -4.16
C ARG A 26 -7.29 4.42 -2.89
N GLN A 27 -6.39 5.37 -2.76
CA GLN A 27 -6.36 6.32 -1.64
C GLN A 27 -6.42 7.73 -2.21
N ASN A 28 -7.04 8.65 -1.47
CA ASN A 28 -7.11 10.08 -1.84
C ASN A 28 -5.83 10.86 -1.53
N ARG A 29 -4.79 10.18 -1.02
CA ARG A 29 -3.50 10.74 -0.63
C ARG A 29 -2.38 9.77 -1.05
N PRO A 30 -1.13 10.24 -1.24
CA PRO A 30 -0.02 9.35 -1.50
C PRO A 30 0.24 8.45 -0.28
N VAL A 31 0.57 7.18 -0.53
CA VAL A 31 0.88 6.19 0.52
C VAL A 31 2.10 5.38 0.13
N LYS A 32 2.88 4.93 1.10
CA LYS A 32 3.95 3.94 0.85
C LYS A 32 3.37 2.54 0.97
N PHE A 33 3.90 1.61 0.18
CA PHE A 33 3.57 0.20 0.30
C PHE A 33 4.85 -0.60 0.45
N ARG A 34 4.74 -1.72 1.16
CA ARG A 34 5.78 -2.73 1.29
C ARG A 34 5.18 -4.09 1.05
N LEU A 35 5.83 -4.85 0.18
CA LEU A 35 5.38 -6.15 -0.27
C LEU A 35 6.50 -7.16 -0.09
N GLU A 36 6.27 -8.14 0.79
CA GLU A 36 7.20 -9.22 1.07
C GLU A 36 6.85 -10.42 0.19
N MET A 37 7.76 -10.79 -0.70
CA MET A 37 7.67 -11.95 -1.58
C MET A 37 8.04 -13.22 -0.81
N VAL A 38 7.53 -14.37 -1.26
CA VAL A 38 7.82 -15.66 -0.59
C VAL A 38 9.30 -16.04 -0.63
N ASN A 39 10.02 -15.58 -1.66
CA ASN A 39 11.48 -15.76 -1.78
C ASN A 39 12.31 -14.84 -0.86
N GLY A 40 11.67 -14.04 0.00
CA GLY A 40 12.34 -13.10 0.90
C GLY A 40 12.65 -11.73 0.29
N SER A 41 12.37 -11.52 -1.01
CA SER A 41 12.51 -10.21 -1.63
C SER A 41 11.46 -9.24 -1.09
N VAL A 42 11.85 -7.97 -0.99
CA VAL A 42 10.95 -6.90 -0.55
C VAL A 42 10.80 -5.90 -1.69
N VAL A 43 9.56 -5.59 -2.05
CA VAL A 43 9.21 -4.54 -3.02
C VAL A 43 8.57 -3.38 -2.26
N GLU A 44 9.16 -2.19 -2.39
CA GLU A 44 8.69 -0.97 -1.75
C GLU A 44 8.44 0.11 -2.80
N GLY A 45 7.46 0.97 -2.54
CA GLY A 45 7.17 2.08 -3.44
C GLY A 45 6.11 3.03 -2.88
N ILE A 46 5.77 4.01 -3.71
CA ILE A 46 4.77 5.04 -3.40
C ILE A 46 3.63 4.89 -4.39
N ILE A 47 2.39 4.80 -3.88
CA ILE A 47 1.16 4.89 -4.67
C ILE A 47 0.71 6.35 -4.64
N PRO A 48 0.66 7.05 -5.79
CA PRO A 48 0.21 8.44 -5.82
C PRO A 48 -1.26 8.60 -5.41
N ALA A 49 -1.62 9.80 -4.96
CA ALA A 49 -3.00 10.13 -4.65
C ALA A 49 -3.92 9.90 -5.86
N ASN A 50 -5.13 9.40 -5.60
CA ASN A 50 -6.18 9.17 -6.58
C ASN A 50 -5.80 8.20 -7.71
N SER A 51 -4.67 7.48 -7.57
CA SER A 51 -4.24 6.46 -8.52
C SER A 51 -4.71 5.08 -8.07
N GLU A 52 -4.96 4.20 -9.04
CA GLU A 52 -5.28 2.81 -8.78
C GLU A 52 -3.99 1.99 -8.72
N PHE A 53 -3.77 1.30 -7.60
CA PHE A 53 -2.78 0.25 -7.49
C PHE A 53 -3.50 -1.10 -7.52
N LYS A 54 -3.15 -1.96 -8.47
CA LYS A 54 -3.81 -3.26 -8.69
C LYS A 54 -2.79 -4.36 -8.53
N ILE A 55 -3.18 -5.42 -7.83
CA ILE A 55 -2.32 -6.56 -7.61
C ILE A 55 -3.13 -7.85 -7.53
N THR A 56 -2.62 -8.88 -8.18
CA THR A 56 -3.25 -10.20 -8.27
C THR A 56 -2.20 -11.24 -7.89
N PRO A 57 -2.06 -11.58 -6.60
CA PRO A 57 -1.08 -12.57 -6.16
C PRO A 57 -1.35 -13.93 -6.79
N GLN A 58 -0.33 -14.59 -7.35
CA GLN A 58 -0.39 -16.03 -7.63
C GLN A 58 0.07 -16.83 -6.41
N ASP A 59 -0.23 -18.12 -6.41
CA ASP A 59 0.25 -19.03 -5.38
C ASP A 59 1.78 -19.02 -5.32
N GLY A 60 2.34 -18.77 -4.15
CA GLY A 60 3.79 -18.68 -3.96
C GLY A 60 4.43 -17.33 -4.31
N ASP A 61 3.68 -16.30 -4.71
CA ASP A 61 4.26 -14.98 -5.03
C ASP A 61 4.51 -14.13 -3.78
N ILE A 62 3.46 -13.90 -2.97
CA ILE A 62 3.46 -12.87 -1.92
C ILE A 62 3.19 -13.50 -0.56
N LYS A 63 4.08 -13.21 0.39
CA LYS A 63 3.96 -13.63 1.79
C LYS A 63 3.20 -12.60 2.62
N LYS A 64 3.40 -11.32 2.36
CA LYS A 64 2.74 -10.23 3.10
C LYS A 64 2.63 -8.96 2.28
N PHE A 65 1.52 -8.24 2.42
CA PHE A 65 1.34 -6.91 1.88
C PHE A 65 0.96 -5.92 2.98
N ASP A 66 1.85 -4.96 3.21
CA ASP A 66 1.69 -3.90 4.19
C ASP A 66 1.51 -2.56 3.47
N ILE A 67 0.46 -1.81 3.83
CA ILE A 67 0.30 -0.41 3.43
C ILE A 67 0.71 0.46 4.61
N ILE A 68 1.64 1.36 4.34
CA ILE A 68 2.12 2.33 5.30
C ILE A 68 1.61 3.70 4.85
N ILE A 69 0.63 4.22 5.57
CA ILE A 69 0.16 5.59 5.33
C ILE A 69 1.12 6.52 6.06
N GLU A 70 2.24 6.80 5.41
CA GLU A 70 3.13 7.84 5.89
C GLU A 70 2.47 9.21 5.69
N ASP A 71 2.57 10.05 6.72
CA ASP A 71 2.33 11.48 6.57
C ASP A 71 3.39 11.97 5.58
N THR A 72 3.03 12.06 4.30
CA THR A 72 3.90 12.76 3.35
C THR A 72 3.89 14.20 3.83
N PRO A 73 5.04 14.76 4.28
CA PRO A 73 5.03 16.05 4.93
C PRO A 73 4.34 17.05 4.01
N LYS A 74 3.31 17.74 4.53
CA LYS A 74 2.55 18.76 3.79
C LYS A 74 3.41 19.95 3.34
N SER A 75 4.69 19.98 3.71
CA SER A 75 5.63 21.03 3.36
C SER A 75 6.68 20.53 2.37
N PRO A 76 7.08 21.36 1.39
CA PRO A 76 8.21 21.04 0.53
C PRO A 76 9.44 20.78 1.41
N GLN A 77 10.10 19.64 1.20
CA GLN A 77 11.43 19.44 1.75
C GLN A 77 12.35 20.39 0.99
N ALA A 78 12.97 21.32 1.72
CA ALA A 78 14.05 22.13 1.16
C ALA A 78 15.17 21.16 0.75
N ILE A 79 15.60 21.29 -0.51
CA ILE A 79 16.80 20.64 -1.02
C ILE A 79 17.93 21.60 -0.61
N GLU A 80 18.85 21.15 0.25
CA GLU A 80 20.11 21.86 0.53
C GLU A 80 21.09 21.72 -0.64
#